data_AF-A0AAV5QBM0-F1
#
_entry.id   AF-A0AAV5QBM0-F1
#
_cell.length_a   1.000
_cell.length_b   1.000
_cell.length_c   1.000
_cell.angle_alpha   90.00
_cell.angle_beta   90.00
_cell.angle_gamma   90.00
#
_symmetry.space_group_name_H-M   'P 1'
#
loop_
_entity.id
_entity.type
_entity.pdbx_description
1 polymer ?
#
loop_
_entity_poly.entity_id
_entity_poly.type
_entity_poly.pdbx_seq_one_letter_code
_entity_poly.pdbx_strand_id
1 'polypeptide(L)'
;MLPQKLSQKAKLALALKGAKVSQKRINEFPLNNKKIPESTAKKLLLEIIGHSPTEMSITTIPLNSTQLERVLESKNQRLLFSILGTSPFQIQDSKLVDKDVCKFLDRDDVVRAQQLIKMARFQGEFATGTLVNWLIKKGRVNEAFDVVSNWKKRGYKLSGRLLNILISNYNDFVLKNDKSDLKVQKLLKLFQNEVKRGSVSSIHLNSMMKLLRKMKQPELALELFKYSESNNIKPDVLTYTELFRSITNIKVENNLEIDPESTETTPIGTSFDDLIYQAERGFYILQHEPKLKNKVDEFVVLAYLKVFVYSDSPQLRARAITIMREWWRLCPIADIAEHIPYDEINIEGPKKITNARLIQWGEINYNKKMRFTPDDKVLALYQDLCRQFNVEFTYAPNSKDKS
;
A
#
# COMPACT_ATOMS: atom_id res chain seq x y z
N MET A 1 -10.41 4.32 49.75
CA MET A 1 -10.44 3.04 50.49
C MET A 1 -10.82 1.91 49.54
N LEU A 2 -9.90 0.95 49.37
CA LEU A 2 -10.07 -0.48 49.01
C LEU A 2 -10.88 -0.88 47.74
N PRO A 3 -10.55 -2.03 47.13
CA PRO A 3 -10.22 -2.11 45.71
C PRO A 3 -11.10 -3.13 44.97
N GLN A 4 -11.35 -2.92 43.69
CA GLN A 4 -11.87 -4.02 42.86
C GLN A 4 -10.76 -5.05 42.62
N LYS A 5 -10.69 -6.04 43.51
CA LYS A 5 -9.97 -7.30 43.29
C LYS A 5 -10.58 -7.97 42.05
N LEU A 6 -9.98 -7.73 40.88
CA LEU A 6 -10.15 -8.59 39.73
C LEU A 6 -9.92 -10.04 40.17
N SER A 7 -10.90 -10.92 39.94
CA SER A 7 -10.81 -12.33 40.31
C SER A 7 -9.55 -12.95 39.70
N GLN A 8 -8.98 -13.95 40.36
CA GLN A 8 -7.80 -14.66 39.87
C GLN A 8 -8.02 -15.21 38.44
N LYS A 9 -9.26 -15.61 38.11
CA LYS A 9 -9.69 -15.98 36.74
C LYS A 9 -9.66 -14.80 35.76
N ALA A 10 -10.10 -13.60 36.16
CA ALA A 10 -10.04 -12.41 35.30
C ALA A 10 -8.59 -11.95 35.06
N LYS A 11 -7.72 -12.05 36.07
CA LYS A 11 -6.28 -11.82 35.93
C LYS A 11 -5.61 -12.87 35.03
N LEU A 12 -6.00 -14.15 35.14
CA LEU A 12 -5.53 -15.22 34.27
C LEU A 12 -6.02 -15.05 32.82
N ALA A 13 -7.26 -14.61 32.62
CA ALA A 13 -7.83 -14.35 31.29
C ALA A 13 -7.18 -13.12 30.62
N LEU A 14 -6.85 -12.07 31.39
CA LEU A 14 -6.05 -10.93 30.89
C LEU A 14 -4.61 -11.34 30.59
N ALA A 15 -4.00 -12.18 31.43
CA ALA A 15 -2.65 -12.71 31.21
C ALA A 15 -2.59 -13.63 29.98
N LEU A 16 -3.63 -14.43 29.72
CA LEU A 16 -3.74 -15.28 28.52
C LEU A 16 -4.01 -14.47 27.24
N LYS A 17 -4.77 -13.37 27.31
CA LYS A 17 -4.96 -12.44 26.18
C LYS A 17 -3.68 -11.65 25.83
N GLY A 18 -2.72 -11.57 26.74
CA GLY A 18 -1.42 -10.92 26.56
C GLY A 18 -0.22 -11.88 26.46
N ALA A 19 -0.43 -13.19 26.54
CA ALA A 19 0.63 -14.18 26.46
C ALA A 19 1.13 -14.28 25.01
N LYS A 20 2.05 -13.37 24.65
CA LYS A 20 2.97 -13.59 23.53
C LYS A 20 3.58 -14.97 23.76
N VAL A 21 3.26 -15.95 22.91
CA VAL A 21 4.08 -17.16 22.77
C VAL A 21 5.52 -16.66 22.79
N SER A 22 6.32 -17.09 23.77
CA SER A 22 7.65 -16.50 23.93
C SER A 22 8.38 -16.63 22.61
N GLN A 23 8.89 -15.52 22.06
CA GLN A 23 9.62 -15.53 20.78
C GLN A 23 10.74 -16.59 20.81
N LYS A 24 11.27 -16.86 22.01
CA LYS A 24 12.21 -17.93 22.34
C LYS A 24 11.74 -19.34 21.92
N ARG A 25 10.48 -19.73 22.22
CA ARG A 25 9.91 -21.02 21.78
C ARG A 25 9.63 -21.09 20.28
N ILE A 26 9.34 -19.97 19.62
CA ILE A 26 9.19 -19.91 18.16
C ILE A 26 10.55 -20.21 17.48
N ASN A 27 11.64 -19.78 18.10
CA ASN A 27 12.99 -19.84 17.53
C ASN A 27 13.72 -21.18 17.75
N GLU A 28 13.28 -22.04 18.68
CA GLU A 28 13.95 -23.31 18.98
C GLU A 28 13.58 -24.42 17.98
N PHE A 29 14.51 -24.78 17.10
CA PHE A 29 14.36 -25.94 16.21
C PHE A 29 14.62 -27.25 16.97
N PRO A 30 13.80 -28.29 16.76
CA PRO A 30 14.09 -29.61 17.31
C PRO A 30 15.33 -30.19 16.59
N LEU A 31 16.49 -30.11 17.24
CA LEU A 31 17.79 -30.52 16.71
C LEU A 31 17.91 -32.02 16.41
N ASN A 32 16.98 -32.85 16.90
CA ASN A 32 17.12 -34.32 16.89
C ASN A 32 16.42 -35.05 15.72
N ASN A 33 15.86 -34.33 14.74
CA ASN A 33 15.06 -34.93 13.66
C ASN A 33 15.85 -35.26 12.40
N LYS A 34 16.85 -36.15 12.46
CA LYS A 34 17.57 -36.63 11.26
C LYS A 34 16.57 -37.16 10.20
N LYS A 35 16.88 -37.03 8.90
CA LYS A 35 16.12 -37.72 7.85
C LYS A 35 16.02 -39.22 8.19
N ILE A 36 14.89 -39.83 7.88
CA ILE A 36 14.73 -41.29 7.98
C ILE A 36 15.24 -41.94 6.69
N PRO A 37 15.69 -43.21 6.75
CA PRO A 37 15.99 -43.98 5.55
C PRO A 37 14.78 -43.99 4.61
N GLU A 38 15.05 -43.94 3.30
CA GLU A 38 14.00 -43.90 2.29
C GLU A 38 13.05 -45.10 2.35
N SER A 39 13.57 -46.29 2.70
CA SER A 39 12.76 -47.48 2.93
C SER A 39 11.77 -47.33 4.09
N THR A 40 12.20 -46.75 5.21
CA THR A 40 11.33 -46.45 6.36
C THR A 40 10.30 -45.38 6.00
N ALA A 41 10.71 -44.37 5.25
CA ALA A 41 9.83 -43.30 4.83
C ALA A 41 8.74 -43.81 3.87
N LYS A 42 9.09 -44.71 2.94
CA LYS A 42 8.15 -45.40 2.05
C LYS A 42 7.16 -46.27 2.85
N LYS A 43 7.61 -46.98 3.90
CA LYS A 43 6.73 -47.75 4.80
C LYS A 43 5.73 -46.88 5.56
N LEU A 44 6.19 -45.77 6.13
CA LEU A 44 5.30 -44.82 6.83
C LEU A 44 4.33 -44.16 5.86
N LEU A 45 4.77 -43.88 4.64
CA LEU A 45 3.90 -43.37 3.60
C LEU A 45 2.82 -44.41 3.26
N LEU A 46 3.23 -45.65 3.00
CA LEU A 46 2.35 -46.82 2.81
C LEU A 46 1.23 -46.92 3.85
N GLU A 47 1.57 -46.79 5.15
CA GLU A 47 0.58 -46.82 6.24
C GLU A 47 -0.47 -45.71 6.12
N ILE A 48 -0.11 -44.55 5.58
CA ILE A 48 -1.00 -43.38 5.46
C ILE A 48 -1.85 -43.44 4.18
N ILE A 49 -1.27 -43.82 3.05
CA ILE A 49 -1.94 -43.82 1.73
C ILE A 49 -2.52 -45.18 1.30
N GLY A 50 -2.18 -46.27 2.01
CA GLY A 50 -2.76 -47.59 1.82
C GLY A 50 -2.34 -48.36 0.55
N HIS A 51 -1.44 -47.80 -0.28
CA HIS A 51 -0.96 -48.41 -1.52
C HIS A 51 0.55 -48.21 -1.67
N SER A 52 1.24 -49.20 -2.26
CA SER A 52 2.70 -49.22 -2.38
C SER A 52 3.21 -48.16 -3.35
N PRO A 53 4.06 -47.20 -2.90
CA PRO A 53 4.79 -46.36 -3.82
C PRO A 53 5.88 -47.21 -4.49
N THR A 54 5.79 -47.30 -5.81
CA THR A 54 6.76 -47.95 -6.71
C THR A 54 8.20 -47.41 -6.51
N GLU A 55 9.15 -47.97 -7.25
CA GLU A 55 10.61 -47.73 -7.15
C GLU A 55 11.08 -46.26 -7.18
N MET A 56 10.20 -45.29 -7.49
CA MET A 56 10.48 -43.85 -7.48
C MET A 56 10.99 -43.31 -6.13
N SER A 57 11.73 -42.21 -6.18
CA SER A 57 12.19 -41.53 -4.95
C SER A 57 11.01 -40.93 -4.19
N ILE A 58 11.08 -40.94 -2.86
CA ILE A 58 9.98 -40.44 -2.01
C ILE A 58 9.60 -38.98 -2.27
N THR A 59 10.54 -38.16 -2.75
CA THR A 59 10.31 -36.76 -3.12
C THR A 59 9.56 -36.60 -4.45
N THR A 60 9.57 -37.64 -5.28
CA THR A 60 9.01 -37.66 -6.63
C THR A 60 7.74 -38.49 -6.74
N ILE A 61 7.30 -39.15 -5.66
CA ILE A 61 6.06 -39.93 -5.67
C ILE A 61 4.90 -38.99 -6.00
N PRO A 62 4.13 -39.27 -7.08
CA PRO A 62 2.93 -38.52 -7.39
C PRO A 62 1.89 -38.84 -6.31
N LEU A 63 1.60 -37.84 -5.48
CA LEU A 63 0.52 -37.89 -4.50
C LEU A 63 -0.62 -37.05 -5.05
N ASN A 64 -1.84 -37.59 -5.06
CA ASN A 64 -3.02 -36.78 -5.33
C ASN A 64 -3.27 -35.79 -4.16
N SER A 65 -4.16 -34.82 -4.35
CA SER A 65 -4.42 -33.76 -3.36
C SER A 65 -4.80 -34.31 -1.98
N THR A 66 -5.72 -35.28 -1.92
CA THR A 66 -6.18 -35.89 -0.66
C THR A 66 -5.08 -36.68 0.04
N GLN A 67 -4.29 -37.43 -0.72
CA GLN A 67 -3.15 -38.18 -0.19
C GLN A 67 -2.07 -37.24 0.36
N LEU A 68 -1.77 -36.16 -0.37
CA LEU A 68 -0.81 -35.16 0.06
C LEU A 68 -1.27 -34.51 1.37
N GLU A 69 -2.52 -34.07 1.47
CA GLU A 69 -3.08 -33.48 2.69
C GLU A 69 -2.94 -34.40 3.90
N ARG A 70 -3.37 -35.67 3.80
CA ARG A 70 -3.25 -36.65 4.89
C ARG A 70 -1.82 -36.83 5.37
N VAL A 71 -0.86 -36.82 4.45
CA VAL A 71 0.55 -36.99 4.77
C VAL A 71 1.13 -35.72 5.41
N LEU A 72 0.73 -34.54 4.95
CA LEU A 72 1.18 -33.26 5.49
C LEU A 72 0.57 -32.92 6.86
N GLU A 73 -0.58 -33.54 7.20
CA GLU A 73 -1.18 -33.54 8.53
C GLU A 73 -0.45 -34.46 9.53
N SER A 74 0.41 -35.37 9.06
CA SER A 74 1.14 -36.27 9.94
C SER A 74 2.05 -35.49 10.91
N LYS A 75 2.05 -35.91 12.17
CA LYS A 75 2.94 -35.33 13.20
C LYS A 75 4.40 -35.74 13.02
N ASN A 76 4.69 -36.66 12.09
CA ASN A 76 6.03 -37.19 11.86
C ASN A 76 6.88 -36.23 11.03
N GLN A 77 7.58 -35.32 11.70
CA GLN A 77 8.45 -34.34 11.04
C GLN A 77 9.54 -34.98 10.17
N ARG A 78 10.02 -36.18 10.51
CA ARG A 78 11.06 -36.88 9.74
C ARG A 78 10.53 -37.37 8.39
N LEU A 79 9.28 -37.83 8.35
CA LEU A 79 8.59 -38.15 7.11
C LEU A 79 8.39 -36.90 6.25
N LEU A 80 7.94 -35.79 6.85
CA LEU A 80 7.77 -34.52 6.15
C LEU A 80 9.08 -34.00 5.53
N PHE A 81 10.20 -34.09 6.25
CA PHE A 81 11.52 -33.77 5.69
C PHE A 81 11.85 -34.60 4.45
N SER A 82 11.51 -35.90 4.49
CA SER A 82 11.78 -36.82 3.38
C SER A 82 10.93 -36.47 2.16
N ILE A 83 9.65 -36.16 2.35
CA ILE A 83 8.71 -35.83 1.25
C ILE A 83 8.98 -34.46 0.63
N LEU A 84 9.31 -33.47 1.45
CA LEU A 84 9.66 -32.12 0.97
C LEU A 84 11.08 -32.06 0.41
N GLY A 85 11.86 -33.14 0.49
CA GLY A 85 13.25 -33.20 0.03
C GLY A 85 14.24 -32.39 0.88
N THR A 86 13.80 -31.78 1.97
CA THR A 86 14.60 -30.87 2.81
C THR A 86 15.09 -31.53 4.09
N SER A 87 15.93 -30.86 4.88
CA SER A 87 16.48 -31.39 6.13
C SER A 87 16.33 -30.38 7.28
N PRO A 88 16.44 -30.80 8.54
CA PRO A 88 16.39 -29.89 9.69
C PRO A 88 17.40 -28.75 9.62
N PHE A 89 18.57 -28.97 9.00
CA PHE A 89 19.61 -27.96 8.85
C PHE A 89 19.28 -26.99 7.71
N GLN A 90 18.75 -27.49 6.59
CA GLN A 90 18.39 -26.64 5.44
C GLN A 90 17.22 -25.71 5.75
N ILE A 91 16.22 -26.18 6.51
CA ILE A 91 15.05 -25.33 6.85
C ILE A 91 15.39 -24.18 7.82
N GLN A 92 16.58 -24.20 8.41
CA GLN A 92 17.07 -23.11 9.26
C GLN A 92 17.65 -21.96 8.44
N ASP A 93 17.93 -22.16 7.14
CA ASP A 93 18.40 -21.12 6.25
C ASP A 93 17.22 -20.57 5.42
N SER A 94 16.85 -19.31 5.69
CA SER A 94 15.74 -18.65 4.99
C SER A 94 15.92 -18.61 3.46
N LYS A 95 17.16 -18.52 2.98
CA LYS A 95 17.46 -18.50 1.53
C LYS A 95 17.25 -19.87 0.90
N LEU A 96 17.64 -20.94 1.58
CA LEU A 96 17.39 -22.29 1.10
C LEU A 96 15.89 -22.63 1.12
N VAL A 97 15.19 -22.21 2.18
CA VAL A 97 13.73 -22.35 2.27
C VAL A 97 13.05 -21.65 1.10
N ASP A 98 13.40 -20.39 0.81
CA ASP A 98 12.85 -19.65 -0.33
C ASP A 98 13.16 -20.30 -1.67
N LYS A 99 14.40 -20.77 -1.87
CA LYS A 99 14.81 -21.48 -3.09
C LYS A 99 13.98 -22.76 -3.30
N ASP A 100 13.76 -23.54 -2.25
CA ASP A 100 12.97 -24.77 -2.34
C ASP A 100 11.47 -24.48 -2.51
N VAL A 101 10.95 -23.40 -1.90
CA VAL A 101 9.59 -22.91 -2.15
C VAL A 101 9.41 -22.53 -3.63
N CYS A 102 10.35 -21.78 -4.22
CA CYS A 102 10.29 -21.44 -5.65
C CYS A 102 10.17 -22.69 -6.54
N LYS A 103 10.93 -23.75 -6.27
CA LYS A 103 10.84 -25.01 -7.03
C LYS A 103 9.45 -25.65 -6.97
N PHE A 104 8.75 -25.55 -5.84
CA PHE A 104 7.38 -26.02 -5.72
C PHE A 104 6.41 -25.12 -6.48
N LEU A 105 6.59 -23.80 -6.40
CA LEU A 105 5.75 -22.82 -7.11
C LEU A 105 5.89 -22.91 -8.63
N ASP A 106 7.08 -23.23 -9.14
CA ASP A 106 7.32 -23.49 -10.57
C ASP A 106 6.49 -24.68 -11.09
N ARG A 107 6.07 -25.58 -10.19
CA ARG A 107 5.23 -26.76 -10.46
C ARG A 107 3.77 -26.57 -10.04
N ASP A 108 3.38 -25.34 -9.66
CA ASP A 108 2.06 -25.04 -9.09
C ASP A 108 1.72 -25.83 -7.79
N ASP A 109 2.75 -26.29 -7.07
CA ASP A 109 2.60 -27.08 -5.86
C ASP A 109 2.58 -26.17 -4.62
N VAL A 110 1.49 -25.41 -4.49
CA VAL A 110 1.29 -24.47 -3.37
C VAL A 110 1.22 -25.20 -2.04
N VAL A 111 0.71 -26.44 -2.02
CA VAL A 111 0.51 -27.21 -0.79
C VAL A 111 1.86 -27.58 -0.16
N ARG A 112 2.80 -28.13 -0.94
CA ARG A 112 4.16 -28.41 -0.43
C ARG A 112 4.90 -27.13 -0.07
N ALA A 113 4.76 -26.06 -0.85
CA ALA A 113 5.34 -24.76 -0.54
C ALA A 113 4.87 -24.23 0.83
N GLN A 114 3.56 -24.24 1.10
CA GLN A 114 2.99 -23.81 2.38
C GLN A 114 3.47 -24.66 3.55
N GLN A 115 3.57 -25.98 3.36
CA GLN A 115 4.08 -26.87 4.40
C GLN A 115 5.55 -26.62 4.70
N LEU A 116 6.39 -26.41 3.67
CA LEU A 116 7.80 -26.08 3.87
C LEU A 116 7.97 -24.79 4.68
N ILE A 117 7.23 -23.74 4.32
CA ILE A 117 7.17 -22.48 5.08
C ILE A 117 6.71 -22.75 6.52
N LYS A 118 5.72 -23.62 6.71
CA LYS A 118 5.21 -24.00 8.03
C LYS A 118 6.29 -24.64 8.88
N MET A 119 7.07 -25.57 8.33
CA MET A 119 8.16 -26.25 9.02
C MET A 119 9.35 -25.32 9.31
N ALA A 120 9.64 -24.38 8.40
CA ALA A 120 10.73 -23.41 8.53
C ALA A 120 10.45 -22.32 9.60
N ARG A 121 9.21 -22.18 10.08
CA ARG A 121 8.84 -21.22 11.13
C ARG A 121 9.22 -19.79 10.74
N PHE A 122 9.96 -19.07 11.59
CA PHE A 122 10.39 -17.69 11.33
C PHE A 122 11.34 -17.61 10.12
N GLN A 123 12.08 -18.67 9.80
CA GLN A 123 12.93 -18.72 8.60
C GLN A 123 12.11 -18.79 7.31
N GLY A 124 10.81 -19.13 7.41
CA GLY A 124 9.87 -19.08 6.30
C GLY A 124 9.32 -17.68 5.98
N GLU A 125 9.72 -16.63 6.71
CA GLU A 125 9.16 -15.28 6.53
C GLU A 125 9.39 -14.74 5.11
N PHE A 126 10.62 -14.86 4.61
CA PHE A 126 10.96 -14.40 3.26
C PHE A 126 10.17 -15.18 2.20
N ALA A 127 10.16 -16.51 2.32
CA ALA A 127 9.44 -17.41 1.42
C ALA A 127 7.91 -17.21 1.46
N THR A 128 7.36 -16.76 2.60
CA THR A 128 5.95 -16.36 2.70
C THR A 128 5.65 -15.17 1.79
N GLY A 129 6.54 -14.18 1.74
CA GLY A 129 6.44 -13.07 0.80
C GLY A 129 6.48 -13.54 -0.66
N THR A 130 7.37 -14.48 -0.98
CA THR A 130 7.47 -15.08 -2.32
C THR A 130 6.18 -15.79 -2.72
N LEU A 131 5.63 -16.64 -1.83
CA LEU A 131 4.36 -17.33 -2.06
C LEU A 131 3.20 -16.35 -2.27
N VAL A 132 3.08 -15.31 -1.43
CA VAL A 132 2.01 -14.30 -1.55
C VAL A 132 2.08 -13.57 -2.89
N ASN A 133 3.28 -13.11 -3.29
CA ASN A 133 3.52 -12.48 -4.59
C ASN A 133 3.10 -13.41 -5.74
N TRP A 134 3.57 -14.66 -5.71
CA TRP A 134 3.26 -15.66 -6.73
C TRP A 134 1.75 -15.93 -6.84
N LEU A 135 1.05 -16.12 -5.71
CA LEU A 135 -0.40 -16.37 -5.68
C LEU A 135 -1.18 -15.20 -6.29
N ILE A 136 -0.85 -13.95 -5.94
CA ILE A 136 -1.54 -12.77 -6.48
C ILE A 136 -1.30 -12.65 -7.98
N LYS A 137 -0.07 -12.90 -8.46
CA LYS A 137 0.24 -12.90 -9.90
C LYS A 137 -0.52 -13.97 -10.69
N LYS A 138 -0.86 -15.10 -10.06
CA LYS A 138 -1.71 -16.15 -10.63
C LYS A 138 -3.22 -15.88 -10.46
N GLY A 139 -3.62 -14.75 -9.88
CA GLY A 139 -5.00 -14.41 -9.60
C GLY A 139 -5.63 -15.13 -8.39
N ARG A 140 -4.84 -15.92 -7.65
CA ARG A 140 -5.25 -16.66 -6.45
C ARG A 140 -5.22 -15.76 -5.21
N VAL A 141 -5.91 -14.61 -5.30
CA VAL A 141 -5.90 -13.56 -4.26
C VAL A 141 -6.49 -14.04 -2.95
N ASN A 142 -7.50 -14.90 -2.96
CA ASN A 142 -8.08 -15.44 -1.73
C ASN A 142 -7.04 -16.19 -0.90
N GLU A 143 -6.33 -17.12 -1.54
CA GLU A 143 -5.29 -17.91 -0.91
C GLU A 143 -4.12 -17.04 -0.41
N ALA A 144 -3.76 -15.98 -1.15
CA ALA A 144 -2.72 -15.04 -0.70
C ALA A 144 -3.08 -14.38 0.65
N PHE A 145 -4.34 -13.98 0.83
CA PHE A 145 -4.84 -13.44 2.10
C PHE A 145 -4.92 -14.51 3.20
N ASP A 146 -5.23 -15.76 2.84
CA ASP A 146 -5.27 -16.88 3.78
C ASP A 146 -3.86 -17.22 4.29
N VAL A 147 -2.85 -17.18 3.42
CA VAL A 147 -1.43 -17.34 3.81
C VAL A 147 -1.03 -16.30 4.87
N VAL A 148 -1.34 -15.03 4.64
CA VAL A 148 -1.05 -13.95 5.61
C VAL A 148 -1.85 -14.11 6.91
N SER A 149 -3.11 -14.52 6.81
CA SER A 149 -3.96 -14.78 7.98
C SER A 149 -3.42 -15.94 8.82
N ASN A 150 -2.99 -17.02 8.16
CA ASN A 150 -2.38 -18.19 8.80
C ASN A 150 -1.03 -17.85 9.43
N TRP A 151 -0.22 -17.00 8.79
CA TRP A 151 1.02 -16.47 9.37
C TRP A 151 0.74 -15.79 10.73
N LYS A 152 -0.27 -14.91 10.78
CA LYS A 152 -0.67 -14.22 12.02
C LYS A 152 -1.29 -15.16 13.06
N LYS A 153 -2.17 -16.09 12.66
CA LYS A 153 -2.79 -17.08 13.56
C LYS A 153 -1.76 -17.94 14.29
N ARG A 154 -0.60 -18.17 13.68
CA ARG A 154 0.52 -18.92 14.27
C ARG A 154 1.40 -18.09 15.22
N GLY A 155 1.04 -16.82 15.46
CA GLY A 155 1.74 -15.93 16.40
C GLY A 155 2.91 -15.16 15.80
N TYR A 156 3.15 -15.26 14.48
CA TYR A 156 4.19 -14.46 13.84
C TYR A 156 3.73 -13.02 13.60
N LYS A 157 4.64 -12.07 13.80
CA LYS A 157 4.42 -10.66 13.44
C LYS A 157 4.46 -10.52 11.92
N LEU A 158 3.69 -9.56 11.40
CA LEU A 158 3.79 -9.17 10.01
C LEU A 158 4.96 -8.20 9.87
N SER A 159 5.99 -8.55 9.10
CA SER A 159 7.02 -7.57 8.76
C SER A 159 6.50 -6.53 7.79
N GLY A 160 7.14 -5.37 7.79
CA GLY A 160 6.92 -4.35 6.76
C GLY A 160 7.13 -4.92 5.34
N ARG A 161 8.11 -5.81 5.14
CA ARG A 161 8.31 -6.47 3.84
C ARG A 161 7.07 -7.25 3.40
N LEU A 162 6.54 -8.13 4.25
CA LEU A 162 5.38 -8.95 3.88
C LEU A 162 4.11 -8.10 3.70
N LEU A 163 3.92 -7.08 4.54
CA LEU A 163 2.82 -6.12 4.38
C LEU A 163 2.93 -5.35 3.06
N ASN A 164 4.11 -4.83 2.73
CA ASN A 164 4.36 -4.13 1.48
C ASN A 164 4.13 -5.04 0.26
N ILE A 165 4.61 -6.28 0.28
CA ILE A 165 4.38 -7.27 -0.78
C ILE A 165 2.87 -7.47 -0.98
N LEU A 166 2.10 -7.66 0.09
CA LEU A 166 0.66 -7.85 -0.02
C LEU A 166 -0.04 -6.63 -0.65
N ILE A 167 0.24 -5.42 -0.16
CA ILE A 167 -0.42 -4.19 -0.63
C ILE A 167 -0.02 -3.86 -2.07
N SER A 168 1.28 -3.90 -2.39
CA SER A 168 1.80 -3.55 -3.72
C SER A 168 1.34 -4.53 -4.80
N ASN A 169 1.39 -5.85 -4.53
CA ASN A 169 0.93 -6.83 -5.51
C ASN A 169 -0.59 -6.79 -5.68
N TYR A 170 -1.35 -6.55 -4.61
CA TYR A 170 -2.79 -6.37 -4.73
C TYR A 170 -3.14 -5.10 -5.54
N ASN A 171 -2.37 -4.03 -5.36
CA ASN A 171 -2.45 -2.81 -6.19
C ASN A 171 -2.25 -3.07 -7.69
N ASP A 172 -1.31 -3.95 -8.04
CA ASP A 172 -1.02 -4.32 -9.43
C ASP A 172 -2.07 -5.28 -9.98
N PHE A 173 -2.63 -6.14 -9.13
CA PHE A 173 -3.74 -7.02 -9.47
C PHE A 173 -5.00 -6.22 -9.81
N VAL A 174 -5.36 -5.23 -8.99
CA VAL A 174 -6.52 -4.33 -9.21
C VAL A 174 -6.37 -3.51 -10.49
N LEU A 175 -5.14 -3.14 -10.89
CA LEU A 175 -4.93 -2.44 -12.16
C LEU A 175 -5.29 -3.30 -13.39
N LYS A 176 -5.17 -4.62 -13.27
CA LYS A 176 -5.36 -5.57 -14.38
C LYS A 176 -6.74 -6.20 -14.37
N ASN A 177 -7.47 -6.10 -13.25
CA ASN A 177 -8.72 -6.80 -13.04
C ASN A 177 -9.72 -5.83 -12.41
N ASP A 178 -10.94 -5.80 -12.95
CA ASP A 178 -12.05 -5.09 -12.33
C ASP A 178 -12.57 -5.95 -11.17
N LYS A 179 -12.45 -5.50 -9.89
CA LYS A 179 -12.96 -6.09 -8.60
C LYS A 179 -12.02 -5.75 -7.41
N SER A 180 -12.35 -5.75 -6.11
CA SER A 180 -13.53 -6.04 -5.26
C SER A 180 -13.35 -5.26 -3.93
N ASP A 181 -14.37 -4.55 -3.46
CA ASP A 181 -14.29 -3.72 -2.23
C ASP A 181 -13.99 -4.50 -0.95
N LEU A 182 -14.45 -5.76 -0.86
CA LEU A 182 -14.28 -6.57 0.34
C LEU A 182 -12.80 -6.81 0.69
N LYS A 183 -11.94 -7.00 -0.32
CA LYS A 183 -10.51 -7.23 -0.12
C LYS A 183 -9.78 -5.95 0.28
N VAL A 184 -10.20 -4.82 -0.27
CA VAL A 184 -9.70 -3.49 0.13
C VAL A 184 -10.02 -3.23 1.60
N GLN A 185 -11.26 -3.49 2.03
CA GLN A 185 -11.64 -3.35 3.44
C GLN A 185 -10.84 -4.29 4.37
N LYS A 186 -10.61 -5.54 3.97
CA LYS A 186 -9.75 -6.48 4.73
C LYS A 186 -8.31 -5.96 4.85
N LEU A 187 -7.77 -5.39 3.77
CA LEU A 187 -6.42 -4.84 3.76
C LEU A 187 -6.32 -3.55 4.59
N LEU A 188 -7.34 -2.70 4.56
CA LEU A 188 -7.43 -1.50 5.40
C LEU A 188 -7.48 -1.86 6.89
N LYS A 189 -8.32 -2.84 7.28
CA LYS A 189 -8.34 -3.38 8.64
C LYS A 189 -7.00 -3.97 9.04
N LEU A 190 -6.32 -4.68 8.13
CA LEU A 190 -4.98 -5.22 8.39
C LEU A 190 -3.99 -4.08 8.63
N PHE A 191 -3.98 -3.06 7.76
CA PHE A 191 -3.11 -1.90 7.86
C PHE A 191 -3.28 -1.19 9.20
N GLN A 192 -4.52 -0.82 9.58
CA GLN A 192 -4.82 -0.15 10.85
C GLN A 192 -4.37 -0.97 12.07
N ASN A 193 -4.50 -2.31 12.01
CA ASN A 193 -4.01 -3.19 13.07
C ASN A 193 -2.48 -3.18 13.19
N GLU A 194 -1.76 -3.09 12.08
CA GLU A 194 -0.30 -2.99 12.10
C GLU A 194 0.20 -1.58 12.45
N VAL A 195 -0.59 -0.52 12.19
CA VAL A 195 -0.33 0.84 12.69
C VAL A 195 -0.31 0.84 14.23
N LYS A 196 -1.35 0.26 14.86
CA LYS A 196 -1.42 0.11 16.33
C LYS A 196 -0.25 -0.69 16.93
N ARG A 197 0.47 -1.46 16.11
CA ARG A 197 1.66 -2.25 16.50
C ARG A 197 2.98 -1.56 16.18
N GLY A 198 2.96 -0.36 15.59
CA GLY A 198 4.16 0.38 15.20
C GLY A 198 4.97 -0.27 14.08
N SER A 199 4.33 -1.08 13.22
CA SER A 199 5.00 -1.82 12.15
C SER A 199 4.82 -1.20 10.75
N VAL A 200 4.23 0.00 10.68
CA VAL A 200 3.85 0.71 9.45
C VAL A 200 4.75 1.93 9.22
N SER A 201 5.09 2.19 7.95
CA SER A 201 5.89 3.33 7.50
C SER A 201 5.16 4.09 6.39
N SER A 202 5.72 5.22 5.95
CA SER A 202 5.18 6.02 4.83
C SER A 202 5.02 5.19 3.55
N ILE A 203 5.90 4.23 3.28
CA ILE A 203 5.83 3.33 2.11
C ILE A 203 4.49 2.57 2.07
N HIS A 204 4.08 2.01 3.21
CA HIS A 204 2.80 1.28 3.30
C HIS A 204 1.61 2.24 3.18
N LEU A 205 1.69 3.41 3.81
CA LEU A 205 0.67 4.45 3.73
C LEU A 205 0.44 4.87 2.27
N ASN A 206 1.51 5.23 1.57
CA ASN A 206 1.50 5.64 0.16
C ASN A 206 0.89 4.54 -0.72
N SER A 207 1.25 3.28 -0.47
CA SER A 207 0.71 2.14 -1.20
C SER A 207 -0.79 1.93 -0.95
N MET A 208 -1.27 2.14 0.29
CA MET A 208 -2.69 2.05 0.62
C MET A 208 -3.50 3.22 0.04
N MET A 209 -3.00 4.46 0.14
CA MET A 209 -3.66 5.62 -0.46
C MET A 209 -3.80 5.46 -1.99
N LYS A 210 -2.72 5.00 -2.65
CA LYS A 210 -2.75 4.68 -4.08
C LYS A 210 -3.79 3.62 -4.43
N LEU A 211 -3.96 2.59 -3.58
CA LEU A 211 -4.96 1.55 -3.77
C LEU A 211 -6.38 2.14 -3.68
N LEU A 212 -6.67 2.88 -2.62
CA LEU A 212 -7.99 3.48 -2.39
C LEU A 212 -8.38 4.42 -3.55
N ARG A 213 -7.44 5.25 -4.02
CA ARG A 213 -7.66 6.10 -5.19
C ARG A 213 -7.97 5.31 -6.46
N LYS A 214 -7.25 4.20 -6.72
CA LYS A 214 -7.53 3.32 -7.87
C LYS A 214 -8.88 2.63 -7.77
N MET A 215 -9.32 2.32 -6.56
CA MET A 215 -10.65 1.76 -6.27
C MET A 215 -11.76 2.81 -6.29
N LYS A 216 -11.47 4.04 -6.77
CA LYS A 216 -12.41 5.16 -6.81
C LYS A 216 -12.99 5.50 -5.42
N GLN A 217 -12.17 5.33 -4.37
CA GLN A 217 -12.48 5.71 -2.98
C GLN A 217 -11.47 6.76 -2.46
N PRO A 218 -11.31 7.91 -3.14
CA PRO A 218 -10.34 8.93 -2.74
C PRO A 218 -10.65 9.58 -1.37
N GLU A 219 -11.91 9.58 -0.94
CA GLU A 219 -12.34 10.07 0.38
C GLU A 219 -11.71 9.23 1.50
N LEU A 220 -11.73 7.90 1.37
CA LEU A 220 -11.06 7.00 2.30
C LEU A 220 -9.53 7.19 2.29
N ALA A 221 -8.94 7.60 1.17
CA ALA A 221 -7.52 7.92 1.11
C ALA A 221 -7.18 9.18 1.92
N LEU A 222 -8.06 10.19 1.94
CA LEU A 222 -7.91 11.37 2.80
C LEU A 222 -8.08 11.02 4.28
N GLU A 223 -9.08 10.21 4.62
CA GLU A 223 -9.24 9.73 6.00
C GLU A 223 -8.01 8.95 6.46
N LEU A 224 -7.44 8.12 5.59
CA LEU A 224 -6.22 7.38 5.89
C LEU A 224 -5.02 8.31 6.10
N PHE A 225 -4.92 9.40 5.34
CA PHE A 225 -3.92 10.44 5.54
C PHE A 225 -4.09 11.11 6.91
N LYS A 226 -5.30 11.57 7.26
CA LYS A 226 -5.60 12.17 8.58
C LYS A 226 -5.29 11.19 9.72
N TYR A 227 -5.71 9.93 9.57
CA TYR A 227 -5.40 8.85 10.50
C TYR A 227 -3.89 8.65 10.67
N SER A 228 -3.10 8.77 9.60
CA SER A 228 -1.65 8.64 9.65
C SER A 228 -0.97 9.75 10.45
N GLU A 229 -1.45 10.99 10.33
CA GLU A 229 -0.98 12.14 11.13
C GLU A 229 -1.24 11.88 12.62
N SER A 230 -2.45 11.45 12.98
CA SER A 230 -2.81 11.14 14.38
C SER A 230 -2.05 9.94 14.97
N ASN A 231 -1.44 9.09 14.15
CA ASN A 231 -0.70 7.90 14.57
C ASN A 231 0.82 8.04 14.36
N ASN A 232 1.33 9.26 14.21
CA ASN A 232 2.77 9.56 14.09
C ASN A 232 3.49 8.86 12.91
N ILE A 233 2.75 8.51 11.86
CA ILE A 233 3.36 8.03 10.62
C ILE A 233 3.81 9.25 9.83
N LYS A 234 5.12 9.47 9.74
CA LYS A 234 5.68 10.66 9.09
C LYS A 234 5.42 10.63 7.59
N PRO A 235 4.68 11.60 7.02
CA PRO A 235 4.51 11.73 5.58
C PRO A 235 5.85 11.95 4.87
N ASP A 236 5.97 11.44 3.65
CA ASP A 236 7.04 11.79 2.72
C ASP A 236 6.49 12.51 1.47
N VAL A 237 7.37 12.87 0.54
CA VAL A 237 6.98 13.57 -0.70
C VAL A 237 5.93 12.77 -1.49
N LEU A 238 6.05 11.43 -1.49
CA LEU A 238 5.10 10.57 -2.17
C LEU A 238 3.76 10.51 -1.42
N THR A 239 3.75 10.63 -0.10
CA THR A 239 2.52 10.77 0.69
C THR A 239 1.75 12.03 0.26
N TYR A 240 2.41 13.18 0.16
CA TYR A 240 1.77 14.42 -0.32
C TYR A 240 1.34 14.32 -1.79
N THR A 241 2.11 13.63 -2.63
CA THR A 241 1.72 13.36 -4.02
C THR A 241 0.41 12.56 -4.09
N GLU A 242 0.27 11.51 -3.29
CA GLU A 242 -0.98 10.73 -3.24
C GLU A 242 -2.12 11.50 -2.54
N LEU A 243 -1.82 12.39 -1.59
CA LEU A 243 -2.81 13.32 -1.01
C LEU A 243 -3.42 14.20 -2.11
N PHE A 244 -2.60 14.95 -2.85
CA PHE A 244 -3.09 15.87 -3.89
C PHE A 244 -3.82 15.14 -5.02
N ARG A 245 -3.32 13.97 -5.43
CA ARG A 245 -4.03 13.09 -6.38
C ARG A 245 -5.37 12.63 -5.84
N SER A 246 -5.49 12.35 -4.55
CA SER A 246 -6.76 11.95 -3.94
C SER A 246 -7.74 13.13 -3.94
N ILE A 247 -7.28 14.33 -3.53
CA ILE A 247 -8.09 15.56 -3.54
C ILE A 247 -8.64 15.85 -4.95
N THR A 248 -7.80 15.76 -5.97
CA THR A 248 -8.20 15.98 -7.38
C THR A 248 -9.29 15.01 -7.84
N ASN A 249 -9.35 13.82 -7.25
CA ASN A 249 -10.26 12.75 -7.64
C ASN A 249 -11.59 12.75 -6.87
N ILE A 250 -11.74 13.59 -5.83
CA ILE A 250 -12.97 13.70 -5.05
C ILE A 250 -13.98 14.53 -5.81
N LYS A 251 -15.20 14.00 -5.92
CA LYS A 251 -16.34 14.76 -6.43
C LYS A 251 -17.07 15.37 -5.25
N VAL A 252 -17.04 16.69 -5.14
CA VAL A 252 -17.89 17.40 -4.19
C VAL A 252 -19.29 17.46 -4.79
N GLU A 253 -20.16 16.54 -4.37
CA GLU A 253 -21.59 16.60 -4.68
C GLU A 253 -22.24 17.71 -3.85
N ASN A 254 -22.88 18.66 -4.52
CA ASN A 254 -23.41 19.87 -3.90
C ASN A 254 -24.84 19.73 -3.36
N ASN A 255 -25.48 18.55 -3.42
CA ASN A 255 -26.86 18.39 -2.95
C ASN A 255 -26.96 17.22 -1.97
N LEU A 256 -26.97 17.53 -0.68
CA LEU A 256 -27.50 16.65 0.35
C LEU A 256 -29.04 16.60 0.19
N GLU A 257 -29.53 15.81 -0.77
CA GLU A 257 -30.80 15.11 -0.50
C GLU A 257 -30.42 13.95 0.42
N ILE A 258 -30.57 14.20 1.71
CA ILE A 258 -30.43 13.16 2.73
C ILE A 258 -31.59 12.19 2.50
N ASP A 259 -31.31 11.05 1.87
CA ASP A 259 -32.24 9.92 1.85
C ASP A 259 -32.28 9.31 3.26
N PRO A 260 -33.38 9.46 4.02
CA PRO A 260 -33.46 9.08 5.42
C PRO A 260 -33.38 7.56 5.66
N GLU A 261 -33.39 6.72 4.61
CA GLU A 261 -33.31 5.26 4.73
C GLU A 261 -31.93 4.65 4.38
N SER A 262 -30.96 5.45 3.94
CA SER A 262 -29.61 4.95 3.65
C SER A 262 -28.79 4.75 4.94
N THR A 263 -28.65 3.50 5.37
CA THR A 263 -27.81 3.09 6.52
C THR A 263 -26.31 3.01 6.17
N GLU A 264 -25.94 3.44 4.97
CA GLU A 264 -24.54 3.62 4.61
C GLU A 264 -24.05 4.93 5.20
N THR A 265 -23.23 4.84 6.24
CA THR A 265 -22.44 5.96 6.77
C THR A 265 -21.60 6.55 5.65
N THR A 266 -22.13 7.54 4.96
CA THR A 266 -21.38 8.49 4.13
C THR A 266 -20.38 9.18 5.07
N PRO A 267 -19.07 9.11 4.80
CA PRO A 267 -18.11 9.72 5.69
C PRO A 267 -18.26 11.25 5.62
N ILE A 268 -18.61 11.84 6.77
CA ILE A 268 -18.49 13.24 7.19
C ILE A 268 -18.07 14.18 6.05
N GLY A 269 -19.03 14.99 5.57
CA GLY A 269 -18.90 15.95 4.50
C GLY A 269 -17.60 16.75 4.57
N THR A 270 -16.64 16.40 3.71
CA THR A 270 -15.43 17.19 3.53
C THR A 270 -15.80 18.31 2.56
N SER A 271 -16.00 19.53 3.09
CA SER A 271 -16.32 20.70 2.28
C SER A 271 -15.24 20.95 1.22
N PHE A 272 -15.64 21.54 0.09
CA PHE A 272 -14.71 22.00 -0.95
C PHE A 272 -13.59 22.88 -0.36
N ASP A 273 -13.91 23.77 0.58
CA ASP A 273 -12.91 24.60 1.25
C ASP A 273 -11.94 23.80 2.14
N ASP A 274 -12.38 22.70 2.76
CA ASP A 274 -11.50 21.81 3.55
C ASP A 274 -10.52 21.07 2.64
N LEU A 275 -10.96 20.67 1.44
CA LEU A 275 -10.10 20.03 0.44
C LEU A 275 -8.99 20.99 -0.02
N ILE A 276 -9.34 22.23 -0.35
CA ILE A 276 -8.36 23.26 -0.76
C ILE A 276 -7.42 23.60 0.40
N TYR A 277 -7.96 23.78 1.61
CA TYR A 277 -7.15 24.02 2.80
C TYR A 277 -6.16 22.87 3.06
N GLN A 278 -6.58 21.62 2.93
CA GLN A 278 -5.68 20.46 3.07
C GLN A 278 -4.59 20.44 2.00
N ALA A 279 -4.91 20.77 0.75
CA ALA A 279 -3.93 20.86 -0.33
C ALA A 279 -2.89 21.97 -0.05
N GLU A 280 -3.35 23.16 0.31
CA GLU A 280 -2.50 24.30 0.67
C GLU A 280 -1.64 23.98 1.90
N ARG A 281 -2.24 23.52 3.01
CA ARG A 281 -1.48 23.10 4.21
C ARG A 281 -0.44 22.04 3.87
N GLY A 282 -0.80 21.04 3.06
CA GLY A 282 0.12 19.96 2.67
C GLY A 282 1.32 20.47 1.88
N PHE A 283 1.09 21.36 0.91
CA PHE A 283 2.15 21.93 0.09
C PHE A 283 3.03 22.91 0.89
N TYR A 284 2.44 23.69 1.80
CA TYR A 284 3.20 24.51 2.74
C TYR A 284 4.17 23.65 3.59
N ILE A 285 3.68 22.58 4.22
CA ILE A 285 4.52 21.68 5.03
C ILE A 285 5.64 21.07 4.17
N LEU A 286 5.31 20.62 2.96
CA LEU A 286 6.27 20.04 2.03
C LEU A 286 7.46 20.97 1.74
N GLN A 287 7.21 22.28 1.61
CA GLN A 287 8.23 23.30 1.31
C GLN A 287 9.04 23.76 2.53
N HIS A 288 8.48 23.67 3.74
CA HIS A 288 9.10 24.20 4.95
C HIS A 288 9.76 23.12 5.81
N GLU A 289 9.27 21.88 5.77
CA GLU A 289 9.78 20.80 6.60
C GLU A 289 11.21 20.40 6.18
N PRO A 290 12.22 20.47 7.07
CA PRO A 290 13.63 20.28 6.71
C PRO A 290 13.94 18.96 6.00
N LYS A 291 13.18 17.89 6.29
CA LYS A 291 13.38 16.56 5.69
C LYS A 291 12.77 16.40 4.29
N LEU A 292 11.85 17.30 3.93
CA LEU A 292 11.05 17.22 2.70
C LEU A 292 11.41 18.33 1.71
N LYS A 293 11.73 19.53 2.18
CA LYS A 293 11.89 20.74 1.36
C LYS A 293 12.89 20.65 0.21
N ASN A 294 13.93 19.80 0.34
CA ASN A 294 14.94 19.59 -0.70
C ASN A 294 14.61 18.43 -1.64
N LYS A 295 13.46 17.78 -1.46
CA LYS A 295 13.00 16.62 -2.22
C LYS A 295 11.74 16.92 -3.06
N VAL A 296 11.34 18.19 -3.16
CA VAL A 296 10.19 18.62 -3.96
C VAL A 296 10.54 18.49 -5.44
N ASP A 297 9.96 17.47 -6.06
CA ASP A 297 10.15 17.14 -7.47
C ASP A 297 8.97 17.65 -8.33
N GLU A 298 9.08 17.45 -9.64
CA GLU A 298 8.06 17.91 -10.59
C GLU A 298 6.73 17.17 -10.38
N PHE A 299 6.78 15.90 -9.99
CA PHE A 299 5.61 15.06 -9.85
C PHE A 299 4.68 15.52 -8.71
N VAL A 300 5.24 15.91 -7.56
CA VAL A 300 4.44 16.40 -6.44
C VAL A 300 3.84 17.77 -6.73
N VAL A 301 4.59 18.66 -7.39
CA VAL A 301 4.11 20.00 -7.77
C VAL A 301 3.01 19.88 -8.83
N LEU A 302 3.18 19.00 -9.82
CA LEU A 302 2.14 18.72 -10.81
C LEU A 302 0.88 18.12 -10.17
N ALA A 303 1.03 17.26 -9.15
CA ALA A 303 -0.11 16.72 -8.42
C ALA A 303 -0.85 17.81 -7.63
N TYR A 304 -0.12 18.72 -6.97
CA TYR A 304 -0.67 19.89 -6.29
C TYR A 304 -1.37 20.85 -7.27
N LEU A 305 -0.72 21.17 -8.38
CA LEU A 305 -1.26 22.02 -9.45
C LEU A 305 -2.63 21.52 -9.94
N LYS A 306 -2.76 20.20 -10.14
CA LYS A 306 -3.99 19.58 -10.65
C LYS A 306 -5.21 19.77 -9.74
N VAL A 307 -5.02 19.99 -8.44
CA VAL A 307 -6.10 20.33 -7.51
C VAL A 307 -6.81 21.61 -7.95
N PHE A 308 -6.06 22.57 -8.48
CA PHE A 308 -6.57 23.88 -8.87
C PHE A 308 -7.02 23.93 -10.32
N VAL A 309 -6.28 23.28 -11.22
CA VAL A 309 -6.58 23.23 -12.66
C VAL A 309 -7.96 22.63 -12.93
N TYR A 310 -8.29 21.51 -12.28
CA TYR A 310 -9.56 20.80 -12.49
C TYR A 310 -10.68 21.31 -11.59
N SER A 311 -10.49 22.45 -10.94
CA SER A 311 -11.52 23.10 -10.13
C SER A 311 -12.55 23.80 -10.99
N ASP A 312 -13.79 23.89 -10.50
CA ASP A 312 -14.87 24.69 -11.11
C ASP A 312 -14.77 26.19 -10.73
N SER A 313 -13.71 26.59 -10.02
CA SER A 313 -13.49 27.95 -9.53
C SER A 313 -12.52 28.73 -10.44
N PRO A 314 -12.92 29.87 -11.03
CA PRO A 314 -12.02 30.73 -11.81
C PRO A 314 -10.82 31.22 -10.99
N GLN A 315 -11.06 31.59 -9.73
CA GLN A 315 -10.03 32.01 -8.78
C GLN A 315 -8.95 30.92 -8.63
N LEU A 316 -9.35 29.65 -8.50
CA LEU A 316 -8.41 28.55 -8.35
C LEU A 316 -7.69 28.22 -9.67
N ARG A 317 -8.35 28.31 -10.83
CA ARG A 317 -7.66 28.15 -12.11
C ARG A 317 -6.64 29.27 -12.39
N ALA A 318 -6.96 30.51 -12.04
CA ALA A 318 -6.00 31.63 -12.07
C ALA A 318 -4.80 31.37 -11.14
N ARG A 319 -5.08 30.86 -9.93
CA ARG A 319 -4.03 30.40 -9.00
C ARG A 319 -3.15 29.31 -9.61
N ALA A 320 -3.72 28.41 -10.41
CA ALA A 320 -2.97 27.38 -11.11
C ALA A 320 -1.94 27.98 -12.10
N ILE A 321 -2.32 29.03 -12.84
CA ILE A 321 -1.41 29.78 -13.73
C ILE A 321 -0.23 30.35 -12.94
N THR A 322 -0.49 30.97 -11.79
CA THR A 322 0.56 31.50 -10.90
C THR A 322 1.53 30.40 -10.45
N ILE A 323 1.02 29.24 -10.00
CA ILE A 323 1.85 28.10 -9.59
C ILE A 323 2.71 27.62 -10.78
N MET A 324 2.14 27.57 -11.99
CA MET A 324 2.86 27.16 -13.18
C MET A 324 4.02 28.11 -13.53
N ARG A 325 3.78 29.43 -13.48
CA ARG A 325 4.79 30.46 -13.75
C ARG A 325 5.96 30.39 -12.76
N GLU A 326 5.67 30.11 -11.49
CA GLU A 326 6.64 29.96 -10.40
C GLU A 326 7.52 28.70 -10.53
N TRP A 327 6.94 27.58 -10.95
CA TRP A 327 7.62 26.28 -10.90
C TRP A 327 8.21 25.81 -12.24
N TRP A 328 7.71 26.28 -13.39
CA TRP A 328 8.20 25.91 -14.72
C TRP A 328 8.66 27.12 -15.54
N ARG A 329 9.60 26.90 -16.45
CA ARG A 329 10.11 27.89 -17.41
C ARG A 329 9.10 28.12 -18.54
N LEU A 330 7.94 28.67 -18.21
CA LEU A 330 6.82 28.88 -19.14
C LEU A 330 6.71 30.33 -19.63
N CYS A 331 7.28 31.28 -18.88
CA CYS A 331 7.25 32.71 -19.17
C CYS A 331 8.55 33.39 -18.68
N PRO A 332 8.85 34.61 -19.16
CA PRO A 332 9.82 35.52 -18.56
C PRO A 332 9.64 35.70 -17.05
N ILE A 333 10.70 36.16 -16.37
CA ILE A 333 10.67 36.37 -14.91
C ILE A 333 9.73 37.53 -14.52
N ALA A 334 9.61 38.55 -15.38
CA ALA A 334 8.72 39.69 -15.15
C ALA A 334 7.25 39.26 -15.01
N ASP A 335 6.83 38.30 -15.83
CA ASP A 335 5.45 37.82 -15.89
C ASP A 335 5.04 36.99 -14.66
N ILE A 336 5.99 36.50 -13.85
CA ILE A 336 5.69 35.57 -12.73
C ILE A 336 4.81 36.25 -11.66
N ALA A 337 5.05 37.53 -11.39
CA ALA A 337 4.36 38.30 -10.36
C ALA A 337 3.08 38.99 -10.86
N GLU A 338 2.77 38.89 -12.16
CA GLU A 338 1.58 39.53 -12.72
C GLU A 338 0.30 38.89 -12.17
N HIS A 339 -0.67 39.76 -11.86
CA HIS A 339 -1.98 39.34 -11.42
C HIS A 339 -2.78 38.74 -12.58
N ILE A 340 -3.43 37.60 -12.34
CA ILE A 340 -4.31 36.94 -13.30
C ILE A 340 -5.76 37.32 -12.97
N PRO A 341 -6.42 38.17 -13.76
CA PRO A 341 -7.82 38.54 -13.52
C PRO A 341 -8.72 37.31 -13.70
N TYR A 342 -9.67 37.12 -12.78
CA TYR A 342 -10.57 35.96 -12.81
C TYR A 342 -12.05 36.30 -12.62
N ASP A 343 -12.39 37.53 -12.24
CA ASP A 343 -13.77 37.93 -11.91
C ASP A 343 -14.71 37.81 -13.11
N GLU A 344 -14.21 38.15 -14.30
CA GLU A 344 -14.98 38.19 -15.56
C GLU A 344 -14.97 36.85 -16.32
N ILE A 345 -14.22 35.85 -15.85
CA ILE A 345 -14.08 34.57 -16.55
C ILE A 345 -15.36 33.74 -16.40
N ASN A 346 -15.93 33.33 -17.51
CA ASN A 346 -17.10 32.44 -17.55
C ASN A 346 -16.64 30.98 -17.63
N ILE A 347 -17.08 30.16 -16.68
CA ILE A 347 -16.81 28.71 -16.69
C ILE A 347 -18.16 28.02 -16.89
N GLU A 348 -18.20 26.99 -17.74
CA GLU A 348 -19.38 26.16 -17.91
C GLU A 348 -19.74 25.45 -16.60
N GLY A 349 -20.96 25.67 -16.11
CA GLY A 349 -21.47 25.09 -14.85
C GLY A 349 -21.54 26.08 -13.68
N PRO A 350 -21.99 25.63 -12.50
CA PRO A 350 -22.09 26.49 -11.32
C PRO A 350 -20.68 26.89 -10.84
N LYS A 351 -20.38 28.20 -10.84
CA LYS A 351 -19.13 28.74 -10.31
C LYS A 351 -18.99 28.36 -8.82
N LYS A 352 -17.96 27.59 -8.49
CA LYS A 352 -17.59 27.37 -7.08
C LYS A 352 -16.69 28.51 -6.62
N ILE A 353 -17.07 29.16 -5.52
CA ILE A 353 -16.23 30.14 -4.84
C ILE A 353 -15.61 29.45 -3.65
N THR A 354 -14.30 29.61 -3.47
CA THR A 354 -13.61 29.10 -2.28
C THR A 354 -13.36 30.24 -1.29
N ASN A 355 -13.57 29.96 -0.02
CA ASN A 355 -13.17 30.85 1.08
C ASN A 355 -11.90 30.34 1.77
N ALA A 356 -11.27 29.29 1.24
CA ALA A 356 -10.06 28.72 1.81
C ALA A 356 -8.91 29.73 1.75
N ARG A 357 -8.13 29.80 2.83
CA ARG A 357 -6.93 30.63 2.89
C ARG A 357 -5.84 29.98 2.02
N LEU A 358 -5.50 30.62 0.91
CA LEU A 358 -4.43 30.19 0.00
C LEU A 358 -3.05 30.61 0.53
N ILE A 359 -2.00 29.86 0.18
CA ILE A 359 -0.61 30.24 0.48
C ILE A 359 -0.29 31.58 -0.21
N GLN A 360 0.46 32.46 0.45
CA GLN A 360 0.83 33.74 -0.14
C GLN A 360 1.73 33.55 -1.37
N TRP A 361 1.66 34.47 -2.34
CA TRP A 361 2.38 34.33 -3.61
C TRP A 361 3.88 34.02 -3.43
N GLY A 362 4.58 34.78 -2.58
CA GLY A 362 6.02 34.59 -2.32
C GLY A 362 6.39 33.30 -1.57
N GLU A 363 5.41 32.53 -1.11
CA GLU A 363 5.59 31.26 -0.39
C GLU A 363 5.25 30.03 -1.25
N ILE A 364 4.73 30.21 -2.47
CA ILE A 364 4.43 29.11 -3.41
C ILE A 364 5.70 28.36 -3.80
N ASN A 365 6.83 29.05 -3.82
CA ASN A 365 8.12 28.52 -4.20
C ASN A 365 9.20 28.94 -3.19
N TYR A 366 8.97 28.63 -1.91
CA TYR A 366 9.77 29.12 -0.80
C TYR A 366 11.26 28.72 -0.88
N ASN A 367 11.58 27.54 -1.42
CA ASN A 367 12.91 26.94 -1.30
C ASN A 367 13.64 26.73 -2.64
N LYS A 368 12.99 26.89 -3.80
CA LYS A 368 13.60 26.45 -5.06
C LYS A 368 14.18 27.60 -5.88
N LYS A 369 15.49 27.50 -6.11
CA LYS A 369 16.26 28.47 -6.90
C LYS A 369 16.10 28.32 -8.42
N MET A 370 15.52 27.21 -8.90
CA MET A 370 15.45 26.88 -10.33
C MET A 370 14.07 26.30 -10.70
N ARG A 371 13.49 26.86 -11.77
CA ARG A 371 12.26 26.36 -12.42
C ARG A 371 12.56 25.11 -13.27
N PHE A 372 11.62 24.17 -13.30
CA PHE A 372 11.65 22.99 -14.14
C PHE A 372 11.56 23.36 -15.63
N THR A 373 12.12 22.51 -16.50
CA THR A 373 11.83 22.55 -17.93
C THR A 373 10.47 21.89 -18.16
N PRO A 374 9.50 22.55 -18.82
CA PRO A 374 8.18 21.97 -19.02
C PRO A 374 8.23 20.86 -20.08
N ASP A 375 7.50 19.76 -19.83
CA ASP A 375 7.20 18.76 -20.84
C ASP A 375 5.99 19.19 -21.70
N ASP A 376 5.69 18.43 -22.77
CA ASP A 376 4.57 18.71 -23.67
C ASP A 376 3.22 18.77 -22.95
N LYS A 377 3.04 18.00 -21.86
CA LYS A 377 1.79 17.97 -21.10
C LYS A 377 1.63 19.23 -20.28
N VAL A 378 2.69 19.70 -19.64
CA VAL A 378 2.72 20.96 -18.90
C VAL A 378 2.50 22.13 -19.86
N LEU A 379 3.13 22.11 -21.03
CA LEU A 379 2.94 23.14 -22.07
C LEU A 379 1.49 23.20 -22.55
N ALA A 380 0.92 22.06 -22.92
CA ALA A 380 -0.47 21.99 -23.37
C ALA A 380 -1.43 22.48 -22.28
N LEU A 381 -1.19 22.10 -21.02
CA LEU A 381 -2.00 22.53 -19.89
C LEU A 381 -1.93 24.04 -19.66
N TYR A 382 -0.71 24.61 -19.74
CA TYR A 382 -0.51 26.05 -19.58
C TYR A 382 -1.15 26.83 -20.72
N GLN A 383 -1.00 26.36 -21.95
CA GLN A 383 -1.58 26.98 -23.14
C GLN A 383 -3.11 27.02 -23.07
N ASP A 384 -3.73 25.93 -22.60
CA ASP A 384 -5.19 25.87 -22.41
C ASP A 384 -5.67 26.88 -21.35
N LEU A 385 -4.99 26.95 -20.19
CA LEU A 385 -5.29 27.95 -19.17
C LEU A 385 -5.07 29.38 -19.67
N CYS A 386 -3.98 29.65 -20.40
CA CYS A 386 -3.72 30.95 -21.00
C CYS A 386 -4.85 31.37 -21.94
N ARG A 387 -5.34 30.45 -22.79
CA ARG A 387 -6.49 30.70 -23.67
C ARG A 387 -7.76 30.99 -22.86
N GLN A 388 -8.05 30.21 -21.82
CA GLN A 388 -9.24 30.42 -20.97
C GLN A 388 -9.23 31.79 -20.28
N PHE A 389 -8.06 32.27 -19.87
CA PHE A 389 -7.90 33.53 -19.12
C PHE A 389 -7.48 34.73 -20.00
N ASN A 390 -7.40 34.54 -21.32
CA ASN A 390 -6.89 35.54 -22.28
C ASN A 390 -5.51 36.11 -21.88
N VAL A 391 -4.64 35.24 -21.37
CA VAL A 391 -3.27 35.55 -20.97
C VAL A 391 -2.34 35.18 -22.12
N GLU A 392 -1.37 36.06 -22.44
CA GLU A 392 -0.40 35.79 -23.50
C GLU A 392 0.47 34.58 -23.17
N PHE A 393 0.64 33.67 -24.14
CA PHE A 393 1.49 32.50 -24.02
C PHE A 393 2.88 32.81 -24.57
N THR A 394 3.81 33.18 -23.69
CA THR A 394 5.15 33.70 -24.03
C THR A 394 6.27 32.65 -23.97
N TYR A 395 5.93 31.36 -23.98
CA TYR A 395 6.94 30.29 -23.91
C TYR A 395 7.82 30.26 -25.16
N ALA A 396 9.13 30.43 -24.97
CA ALA A 396 10.13 30.24 -26.01
C ALA A 396 11.08 29.10 -25.59
N PRO A 397 11.15 27.99 -26.35
CA PRO A 397 12.08 26.90 -26.05
C PRO A 397 13.53 27.38 -26.19
N ASN A 398 14.38 27.00 -25.24
CA ASN A 398 15.80 27.32 -25.31
C ASN A 398 16.42 26.69 -26.56
N SER A 399 17.23 27.46 -27.30
CA SER A 399 17.94 27.00 -28.51
C SER A 399 18.90 25.82 -28.28
N LYS A 400 19.21 25.48 -27.02
CA LYS A 400 20.07 24.36 -26.63
C LYS A 400 19.34 23.04 -26.36
N ASP A 401 18.01 23.03 -26.32
CA ASP A 401 17.21 21.81 -26.08
C ASP A 401 16.75 21.12 -27.38
N LYS A 402 17.29 21.56 -28.54
CA LYS A 402 16.98 21.03 -29.89
C LYS A 402 18.07 20.12 -30.49
N SER A 403 19.04 19.64 -29.71
CA SER A 403 20.13 18.78 -30.20
C SER A 403 20.06 17.36 -29.67
#